data_AF-A0A5K0ZG77-F1
#
_entry.id   AF-A0A5K0ZG77-F1
#
_cell.length_a   1.000
_cell.length_b   1.000
_cell.length_c   1.000
_cell.angle_alpha   90.00
_cell.angle_beta   90.00
_cell.angle_gamma   90.00
#
_symmetry.space_group_name_H-M   'P 1'
#
loop_
_entity.id
_entity.type
_entity.pdbx_description
1 polymer ?
#
loop_
_entity_poly.entity_id
_entity_poly.type
_entity_poly.pdbx_seq_one_letter_code
_entity_poly.pdbx_strand_id
1 'polypeptide(L)' 'LSGNLRTIEQGADTILWLALQPKEKLTSGAFYFDRAETTKHLPLSGTRHSPAVMDAILKNLQALIFSRE' A
#
# COMPACT_ATOMS: atom_id res chain seq x y z
N LEU A 1 13.14 -18.54 -5.60
CA LEU A 1 12.15 -17.93 -4.68
C LEU A 1 11.23 -19.02 -4.16
N SER A 2 11.73 -19.87 -3.26
CA SER A 2 10.99 -20.96 -2.65
C SER A 2 10.48 -20.51 -1.29
N GLY A 3 9.17 -20.22 -1.18
CA GLY A 3 8.44 -20.43 0.08
C GLY A 3 7.98 -19.25 0.96
N ASN A 4 7.97 -17.99 0.51
CA ASN A 4 7.56 -16.85 1.38
C ASN A 4 6.46 -15.95 0.80
N LEU A 5 5.70 -16.44 -0.19
CA LEU A 5 4.53 -15.71 -0.68
C LEU A 5 3.29 -16.20 0.07
N ARG A 6 2.45 -15.26 0.47
CA ARG A 6 1.15 -15.55 1.08
C ARG A 6 0.28 -16.35 0.12
N THR A 7 -0.54 -17.24 0.67
CA THR A 7 -1.62 -17.86 -0.10
C THR A 7 -2.72 -16.85 -0.40
N ILE A 8 -3.60 -17.18 -1.34
CA ILE A 8 -4.74 -16.34 -1.72
C ILE A 8 -5.64 -16.09 -0.50
N GLU A 9 -5.84 -17.12 0.32
CA GLU A 9 -6.70 -17.10 1.50
C GLU A 9 -6.16 -16.14 2.57
N GLN A 10 -4.85 -16.17 2.84
CA GLN A 10 -4.19 -15.26 3.78
C GLN A 10 -4.32 -13.79 3.33
N GLY A 11 -4.17 -13.55 2.04
CA GLY A 11 -4.37 -12.22 1.45
C GLY A 11 -5.82 -11.74 1.57
N ALA A 12 -6.78 -12.59 1.18
CA ALA A 12 -8.21 -12.28 1.23
C ALA A 12 -8.70 -12.00 2.66
N ASP A 13 -8.25 -12.79 3.63
CA ASP A 13 -8.58 -12.60 5.03
C ASP A 13 -8.09 -11.25 5.56
N THR A 14 -6.86 -10.87 5.22
CA THR A 14 -6.29 -9.56 5.62
C THR A 14 -7.08 -8.40 5.03
N ILE A 15 -7.50 -8.50 3.76
CA ILE A 15 -8.30 -7.46 3.09
C ILE A 15 -9.66 -7.33 3.76
N LEU A 16 -10.36 -8.44 3.99
CA LEU A 16 -11.67 -8.43 4.64
C LEU A 16 -11.56 -7.88 6.07
N TRP A 17 -10.53 -8.26 6.81
CA TRP A 17 -10.29 -7.74 8.15
C TRP A 17 -10.08 -6.22 8.15
N LEU A 18 -9.27 -5.69 7.23
CA LEU A 18 -9.03 -4.24 7.09
C LEU A 18 -10.31 -3.47 6.77
N ALA A 19 -11.16 -4.01 5.90
CA ALA A 19 -12.42 -3.38 5.52
C ALA A 19 -13.42 -3.26 6.70
N LEU A 20 -13.30 -4.14 7.69
CA LEU A 20 -14.19 -4.20 8.86
C LEU A 20 -13.62 -3.48 10.09
N GLN A 21 -12.35 -3.08 10.09
CA GLN A 21 -11.77 -2.40 11.25
C GLN A 21 -12.25 -0.95 11.35
N PRO A 22 -12.56 -0.46 12.57
CA PRO A 22 -12.69 0.96 12.82
C PRO A 22 -11.43 1.70 12.37
N LYS A 23 -11.60 2.84 11.69
CA LYS A 23 -10.49 3.62 11.15
C LYS A 23 -9.49 4.05 12.23
N GLU A 24 -9.99 4.27 13.44
CA GLU A 24 -9.19 4.67 14.61
C GLU A 24 -8.21 3.58 15.04
N LYS A 25 -8.46 2.33 14.66
CA LYS A 25 -7.56 1.19 14.91
C LYS A 25 -6.52 1.00 13.82
N LEU A 26 -6.56 1.78 12.74
CA LEU A 26 -5.68 1.64 11.60
C LEU A 26 -4.82 2.88 11.39
N THR A 27 -3.53 2.66 11.21
CA THR A 27 -2.59 3.69 10.76
C THR A 27 -2.76 3.95 9.27
N SER A 28 -3.06 5.20 8.89
CA SER A 28 -3.17 5.61 7.48
C SER A 28 -1.87 5.35 6.72
N GLY A 29 -1.97 4.66 5.58
CA GLY A 29 -0.82 4.32 4.74
C GLY A 29 0.14 3.29 5.34
N ALA A 30 -0.25 2.59 6.42
CA ALA A 30 0.48 1.43 6.92
C ALA A 30 0.26 0.19 6.06
N PHE A 31 1.18 -0.75 6.16
CA PHE A 31 1.13 -2.04 5.47
C PHE A 31 0.70 -3.08 6.49
N TYR A 32 -0.16 -4.02 6.08
CA TYR A 32 -0.64 -5.08 6.97
C TYR A 32 -0.47 -6.45 6.33
N PHE A 33 0.13 -7.38 7.06
CA PHE A 33 0.20 -8.80 6.74
C PHE A 33 -0.44 -9.60 7.87
N ASP A 34 -1.34 -10.52 7.53
CA ASP A 34 -2.00 -11.42 8.49
C ASP A 34 -2.60 -10.65 9.67
N ARG A 35 -3.28 -9.54 9.36
CA ARG A 35 -3.95 -8.62 10.32
C ARG A 35 -3.01 -7.84 11.26
N ALA A 36 -1.72 -7.80 10.97
CA ALA A 36 -0.71 -7.06 11.75
C ALA A 36 0.03 -6.03 10.90
N GLU A 37 0.36 -4.88 11.49
CA GLU A 37 1.18 -3.85 10.83
C GLU A 37 2.60 -4.38 10.55
N THR A 38 3.17 -4.00 9.40
CA THR A 38 4.50 -4.44 8.96
C THR A 38 5.32 -3.29 8.37
N THR A 39 6.64 -3.50 8.27
CA THR A 39 7.58 -2.51 7.76
C THR A 39 7.35 -2.25 6.27
N LYS A 40 7.21 -0.98 5.90
CA LYS A 40 6.94 -0.54 4.51
C LYS A 40 8.08 -0.82 3.53
N HIS A 41 9.30 -0.88 4.04
CA HIS A 41 10.51 -0.98 3.23
C HIS A 41 11.30 -2.22 3.61
N LEU A 42 11.74 -2.94 2.58
CA LEU A 42 12.75 -3.97 2.79
C LEU A 42 14.06 -3.28 3.18
N PRO A 43 14.81 -3.81 4.17
CA PRO A 43 16.13 -3.30 4.50
C PRO A 43 16.99 -3.24 3.24
N LEU A 44 17.70 -2.12 3.04
CA LEU A 44 18.62 -1.91 1.91
C LEU A 44 17.95 -1.89 0.52
N SER A 45 16.63 -1.65 0.44
CA SER A 45 15.92 -1.54 -0.86
C SER A 45 16.30 -0.31 -1.69
N GLY A 46 17.00 0.67 -1.11
CA GLY A 46 17.39 1.92 -1.78
C GLY A 46 16.22 2.84 -2.15
N THR A 47 15.00 2.56 -1.66
CA THR A 47 13.82 3.38 -1.96
C THR A 47 13.90 4.74 -1.28
N ARG A 48 13.56 5.82 -2.02
CA ARG A 48 13.56 7.20 -1.52
C ARG A 48 12.14 7.78 -1.56
N HIS A 49 11.81 8.60 -0.57
CA HIS A 49 10.56 9.35 -0.52
C HIS A 49 10.83 10.83 -0.83
N SER A 50 10.08 11.42 -1.75
CA SER A 50 10.17 12.85 -2.11
C SER A 50 8.78 13.42 -2.37
N PRO A 51 8.30 14.39 -1.57
CA PRO A 51 6.99 15.02 -1.78
C PRO A 51 6.86 15.66 -3.17
N ALA A 52 7.89 16.36 -3.65
CA ALA A 52 7.86 17.01 -4.96
C ALA A 52 7.69 16.00 -6.12
N VAL A 53 8.30 14.82 -6.00
CA VAL A 53 8.11 13.74 -6.99
C VAL A 53 6.69 13.19 -6.92
N MET A 54 6.13 13.04 -5.71
CA MET A 54 4.74 12.57 -5.53
C MET A 54 3.74 13.56 -6.15
N ASP A 55 3.92 14.86 -5.94
CA ASP A 55 3.05 15.90 -6.50
C ASP A 55 3.11 15.91 -8.04
N ALA A 56 4.31 15.76 -8.60
CA ALA A 56 4.50 15.66 -10.06
C ALA A 56 3.81 14.42 -10.64
N ILE A 57 3.92 13.26 -9.98
CA ILE A 57 3.22 12.03 -10.39
C ILE A 57 1.70 12.24 -10.33
N LEU A 58 1.18 12.80 -9.23
CA LEU A 58 -0.24 13.05 -9.06
C LEU A 58 -0.78 13.97 -10.17
N LYS A 59 -0.06 15.05 -10.47
CA LYS A 59 -0.40 15.97 -11.56
C LYS A 59 -0.49 15.24 -12.91
N ASN A 60 0.48 14.37 -13.20
CA ASN A 60 0.49 13.61 -14.46
C ASN A 60 -0.66 12.59 -14.53
N LEU A 61 -0.97 11.90 -13.42
CA LEU A 61 -2.10 10.98 -13.35
C LEU A 61 -3.43 11.70 -13.56
N GLN A 62 -3.61 12.86 -12.93
CA GLN A 62 -4.79 13.70 -13.14
C GLN A 62 -4.90 14.12 -14.61
N ALA A 63 -3.80 14.54 -15.23
CA ALA A 63 -3.80 14.86 -16.66
C ALA A 63 -4.26 13.65 -17.49
N LEU A 64 -3.76 12.43 -17.24
CA LEU A 64 -4.17 11.24 -18.00
C LEU A 64 -5.64 10.85 -17.83
N ILE A 65 -6.18 11.01 -16.62
CA ILE A 65 -7.57 10.64 -16.31
C ILE A 65 -8.54 11.69 -16.87
N PHE A 66 -8.19 12.97 -16.74
CA PHE A 66 -9.06 14.09 -17.08
C PHE A 66 -8.80 14.71 -18.46
N SER A 67 -7.80 14.24 -19.22
CA SER A 67 -7.54 14.69 -20.61
C SER A 67 -8.44 14.03 -21.66
N ARG A 68 -9.53 13.35 -21.26
CA ARG A 68 -10.47 12.67 -22.16
C ARG A 68 -11.87 13.30 -22.17
N GLU A 69 -12.02 14.48 -21.60
CA GLU A 69 -13.19 15.37 -21.77
C GLU A 69 -12.84 16.54 -22.69
#